data_AF-A0A1J5WPY7-F1
#
_entry.id   AF-A0A1J5WPY7-F1
#
_cell.length_a   1.000
_cell.length_b   1.000
_cell.length_c   1.000
_cell.angle_alpha   90.00
_cell.angle_beta   90.00
_cell.angle_gamma   90.00
#
_symmetry.space_group_name_H-M   'P 1'
#
loop_
_entity.id
_entity.type
_entity.pdbx_description
1 polymer ?
#
loop_
_entity_poly.entity_id
_entity_poly.type
_entity_poly.pdbx_seq_one_letter_code
_entity_poly.pdbx_strand_id
1 'polypeptide(L)'
;EKPFCVGRVKEMFLWGYAVSVITKMTIHEDNTMESFTLAGNEDHLSRILEEGDSSINLGRIRTGGLRVPERIKRKLRYTLVDGEGKEVFEEEEPSQRGNLLE
;
A
#
# COMPACT_ATOMS: atom_id res chain seq x y z
N GLU A 1 1.90 -0.04 -20.22
CA GLU A 1 1.99 1.42 -20.02
C GLU A 1 3.15 1.73 -19.09
N LYS A 2 3.63 2.98 -19.05
CA LYS A 2 4.82 3.34 -18.25
C LYS A 2 4.42 3.67 -16.81
N PRO A 3 5.18 3.22 -15.79
CA PRO A 3 4.97 3.66 -14.43
C PRO A 3 5.28 5.15 -14.30
N PHE A 4 4.69 5.80 -13.29
CA PHE A 4 4.94 7.19 -12.97
C PHE A 4 5.24 7.37 -11.48
N CYS A 5 6.12 8.32 -11.18
CA CYS A 5 6.52 8.62 -9.81
C CYS A 5 5.61 9.68 -9.21
N VAL A 6 5.20 9.45 -7.97
CA VAL A 6 4.54 10.45 -7.14
C VAL A 6 5.55 10.95 -6.13
N GLY A 7 5.73 12.28 -6.10
CA GLY A 7 6.60 12.96 -5.14
C GLY A 7 6.01 12.94 -3.73
N ARG A 8 6.08 14.08 -3.03
CA ARG A 8 5.49 14.19 -1.69
C ARG A 8 3.99 14.39 -1.76
N VAL A 9 3.25 13.55 -1.05
CA VAL A 9 1.79 13.59 -0.91
C VAL A 9 1.46 13.45 0.57
N LYS A 10 0.67 14.39 1.09
CA LYS A 10 0.18 14.35 2.46
C LYS A 10 -1.00 13.37 2.59
N GLU A 11 -1.98 13.50 1.70
CA GLU A 11 -3.21 12.70 1.69
C GLU A 11 -3.54 12.26 0.27
N MET A 12 -3.93 11.00 0.10
CA MET A 12 -4.32 10.45 -1.19
C MET A 12 -5.63 9.68 -1.10
N PHE A 13 -6.57 10.03 -1.99
CA PHE A 13 -7.89 9.43 -2.07
C PHE A 13 -8.13 8.94 -3.49
N LEU A 14 -8.19 7.62 -3.70
CA LEU A 14 -8.49 7.02 -5.00
C LEU A 14 -9.87 6.36 -4.99
N TRP A 15 -10.76 6.85 -5.87
CA TRP A 15 -12.18 6.49 -5.88
C TRP A 15 -12.59 5.96 -7.26
N GLY A 16 -13.44 4.94 -7.30
CA GLY A 16 -14.00 4.42 -8.55
C GLY A 16 -12.93 3.96 -9.55
N TYR A 17 -12.99 4.42 -10.80
CA TYR A 17 -12.02 4.07 -11.85
C TYR A 17 -10.56 4.46 -11.51
N ALA A 18 -10.37 5.49 -10.66
CA ALA A 18 -9.04 5.97 -10.29
C ALA A 18 -8.25 4.95 -9.46
N VAL A 19 -8.90 3.98 -8.82
CA VAL A 19 -8.18 2.94 -8.05
C VAL A 19 -7.23 2.15 -8.94
N SER A 20 -7.54 1.98 -10.23
CA SER A 20 -6.68 1.25 -11.16
C SER A 20 -5.35 1.97 -11.48
N VAL A 21 -5.24 3.25 -11.14
CA VAL A 21 -4.01 4.04 -11.34
C VAL A 21 -2.92 3.63 -10.34
N ILE A 22 -3.29 3.06 -9.19
CA ILE A 22 -2.35 2.64 -8.15
C ILE A 22 -1.31 1.63 -8.66
N THR A 23 -1.67 0.78 -9.62
CA THR A 23 -0.79 -0.28 -10.15
C THR A 23 0.38 0.28 -10.96
N LYS A 24 0.28 1.54 -11.39
CA LYS A 24 1.32 2.22 -12.19
C LYS A 24 2.11 3.24 -11.38
N MET A 25 1.78 3.40 -10.12
CA MET A 25 2.31 4.45 -9.28
C MET A 25 3.51 3.95 -8.48
N THR A 26 4.56 4.76 -8.41
CA THR A 26 5.66 4.56 -7.48
C THR A 26 5.75 5.78 -6.58
N ILE A 27 5.54 5.58 -5.28
CA ILE A 27 5.67 6.67 -4.30
C ILE A 27 7.14 6.79 -3.90
N HIS A 28 7.64 8.03 -3.85
CA HIS A 28 8.99 8.33 -3.41
C HIS A 28 9.23 7.86 -1.96
N GLU A 29 10.41 7.31 -1.66
CA GLU A 29 10.75 6.74 -0.34
C GLU A 29 10.67 7.76 0.81
N ASP A 30 11.06 9.01 0.55
CA ASP A 30 10.93 10.14 1.48
C ASP A 30 9.48 10.58 1.76
N ASN A 31 8.49 9.98 1.11
CA ASN A 31 7.11 10.35 1.32
C ASN A 31 6.49 9.61 2.51
N THR A 32 6.06 10.37 3.50
CA THR A 32 5.25 9.89 4.62
C THR A 32 3.84 10.45 4.47
N MET A 33 2.90 9.61 4.02
CA MET A 33 1.49 9.98 3.92
C MET A 33 0.83 9.97 5.29
N GLU A 34 -0.01 10.96 5.56
CA GLU A 34 -0.90 10.94 6.72
C GLU A 34 -2.12 10.06 6.47
N SER A 35 -2.64 10.04 5.23
CA SER A 35 -3.74 9.15 4.87
C SER A 35 -3.68 8.65 3.43
N PHE A 36 -3.99 7.37 3.26
CA PHE A 36 -4.21 6.72 1.98
C PHE A 36 -5.54 5.97 2.02
N THR A 37 -6.48 6.37 1.16
CA THR A 37 -7.79 5.72 1.04
C THR A 37 -8.01 5.22 -0.36
N LEU A 38 -8.43 3.96 -0.47
CA LEU A 38 -8.82 3.32 -1.72
C LEU A 38 -10.24 2.79 -1.60
N ALA A 39 -11.15 3.33 -2.41
CA ALA A 39 -12.55 2.94 -2.42
C ALA A 39 -13.02 2.68 -3.85
N GLY A 40 -13.44 1.45 -4.14
CA GLY A 40 -13.94 1.09 -5.46
C GLY A 40 -14.79 -0.17 -5.40
N ASN A 41 -15.65 -0.31 -6.40
CA ASN A 41 -16.47 -1.51 -6.61
C ASN A 41 -15.59 -2.66 -7.13
N GLU A 42 -16.10 -3.90 -7.10
CA GLU A 42 -15.35 -5.10 -7.50
C GLU A 42 -14.73 -4.97 -8.90
N ASP A 43 -15.46 -4.41 -9.86
CA ASP A 43 -14.98 -4.20 -11.23
C ASP A 43 -13.71 -3.35 -11.27
N HIS A 44 -13.62 -2.30 -10.45
CA HIS A 44 -12.44 -1.43 -10.41
C HIS A 44 -11.27 -2.08 -9.66
N LEU A 45 -11.57 -2.93 -8.67
CA LEU A 45 -10.58 -3.63 -7.86
C LEU A 45 -9.97 -4.84 -8.58
N SER A 46 -10.68 -5.42 -9.57
CA SER A 46 -10.22 -6.56 -10.38
C SER A 46 -8.77 -6.41 -10.86
N ARG A 47 -8.44 -5.24 -11.44
CA ARG A 47 -7.09 -4.91 -11.92
C ARG A 47 -6.02 -4.93 -10.83
N ILE A 48 -6.37 -4.56 -9.60
CA ILE A 48 -5.43 -4.59 -8.47
C ILE A 48 -5.27 -6.03 -7.97
N LEU A 49 -6.34 -6.82 -8.05
CA LEU A 49 -6.32 -8.22 -7.63
C LEU A 49 -5.51 -9.12 -8.58
N GLU A 50 -5.38 -8.73 -9.85
CA GLU A 50 -4.51 -9.36 -10.85
C GLU A 50 -3.01 -9.19 -10.54
N GLU A 51 -2.64 -8.14 -9.80
CA GLU A 51 -1.26 -7.90 -9.41
C GLU A 51 -0.75 -8.94 -8.39
N GLY A 52 0.56 -9.13 -8.37
CA GLY A 52 1.22 -10.00 -7.39
C GLY A 52 0.96 -9.53 -5.95
N ASP A 53 1.02 -10.45 -5.00
CA ASP A 53 1.00 -10.07 -3.59
C ASP A 53 2.21 -9.19 -3.28
N SER A 54 2.00 -8.18 -2.44
CA SER A 54 3.03 -7.22 -2.07
C SER A 54 3.76 -6.64 -3.29
N SER A 55 3.09 -6.31 -4.40
CA SER A 55 3.76 -5.82 -5.62
C SER A 55 3.72 -4.29 -5.75
N ILE A 56 2.69 -3.65 -5.21
CA ILE A 56 2.42 -2.21 -5.35
C ILE A 56 3.03 -1.46 -4.17
N ASN A 57 4.02 -0.61 -4.40
CA ASN A 57 4.70 0.13 -3.34
C ASN A 57 4.04 1.48 -3.03
N LEU A 58 3.62 1.67 -1.78
CA LEU A 58 3.05 2.93 -1.27
C LEU A 58 4.00 3.73 -0.38
N GLY A 59 5.20 3.21 -0.08
CA GLY A 59 6.13 3.88 0.83
C GLY A 59 5.62 3.92 2.26
N ARG A 60 5.73 5.08 2.93
CA ARG A 60 5.46 5.23 4.36
C ARG A 60 4.10 5.86 4.61
N ILE A 61 3.34 5.30 5.54
CA ILE A 61 1.98 5.75 5.89
C ILE A 61 1.85 5.84 7.40
N ARG A 62 1.27 6.92 7.92
CA ARG A 62 1.01 7.03 9.35
C ARG A 62 0.01 5.98 9.82
N THR A 63 0.25 5.42 11.00
CA THR A 63 -0.66 4.49 11.67
C THR A 63 -2.06 5.11 11.78
N GLY A 64 -3.09 4.37 11.35
CA GLY A 64 -4.48 4.84 11.28
C GLY A 64 -4.85 5.62 10.00
N GLY A 65 -3.87 5.91 9.14
CA GLY A 65 -4.05 6.61 7.87
C GLY A 65 -4.48 5.72 6.69
N LEU A 66 -4.31 4.41 6.80
CA LEU A 66 -4.57 3.44 5.73
C LEU A 66 -6.01 2.93 5.76
N ARG A 67 -6.79 3.23 4.72
CA ARG A 67 -8.18 2.78 4.55
C ARG A 67 -8.37 2.09 3.21
N VAL A 68 -8.20 0.77 3.19
CA VAL A 68 -8.34 -0.04 1.97
C VAL A 68 -9.06 -1.37 2.28
N PRO A 69 -9.76 -1.99 1.32
CA PRO A 69 -10.36 -3.30 1.51
C PRO A 69 -9.33 -4.38 1.83
N GLU A 70 -9.65 -5.32 2.73
CA GLU A 70 -8.75 -6.42 3.18
C GLU A 70 -8.14 -7.22 2.02
N ARG A 71 -8.94 -7.51 0.99
CA ARG A 71 -8.50 -8.27 -0.20
C ARG A 71 -7.40 -7.54 -0.98
N ILE A 72 -7.34 -6.22 -0.86
CA ILE A 72 -6.36 -5.34 -1.49
C ILE A 72 -5.16 -5.11 -0.59
N LYS A 73 -5.31 -5.13 0.74
CA LYS A 73 -4.18 -4.94 1.68
C LYS A 73 -2.99 -5.83 1.33
N ARG A 74 -3.22 -7.12 1.07
CA ARG A 74 -2.18 -8.09 0.69
C ARG A 74 -1.46 -7.81 -0.64
N LYS A 75 -2.02 -6.94 -1.49
CA LYS A 75 -1.41 -6.54 -2.77
C LYS A 75 -0.44 -5.37 -2.63
N LEU A 76 -0.49 -4.67 -1.50
CA LEU A 76 0.26 -3.45 -1.25
C LEU A 76 1.49 -3.75 -0.38
N ARG A 77 2.62 -3.10 -0.70
CA ARG A 77 3.77 -2.92 0.20
C ARG A 77 3.74 -1.52 0.76
N TYR A 78 3.79 -1.42 2.08
CA TYR A 78 3.85 -0.15 2.80
C TYR A 78 4.54 -0.35 4.14
N THR A 79 5.09 0.73 4.67
CA THR A 79 5.63 0.78 6.03
C THR A 79 4.73 1.68 6.86
N LEU A 80 4.19 1.16 7.95
CA LEU A 80 3.46 1.98 8.90
C LEU A 80 4.45 2.74 9.80
N VAL A 81 4.16 4.01 10.05
CA VAL A 81 4.96 4.86 10.93
C VAL A 81 4.08 5.50 12.00
N ASP A 82 4.61 5.70 13.19
CA ASP A 82 3.90 6.40 14.27
C ASP A 82 3.79 7.93 14.03
N GLY A 83 3.23 8.64 15.01
CA GLY A 83 3.08 10.09 14.96
C GLY A 83 4.42 10.86 14.88
N GLU A 84 5.52 10.25 15.34
CA GLU A 84 6.88 10.79 15.28
C GLU A 84 7.59 10.44 13.95
N GLY A 85 6.97 9.58 13.14
CA GLY A 85 7.54 9.10 11.88
C GLY A 85 8.55 7.99 12.08
N LYS A 86 8.52 7.27 13.20
CA LYS A 86 9.31 6.05 13.42
C LYS A 86 8.53 4.84 12.90
N GLU A 87 9.23 3.89 12.29
CA GLU A 87 8.62 2.66 11.78
C GLU A 87 8.02 1.86 12.95
N VAL A 88 6.74 1.53 12.82
CA VAL A 88 6.11 0.55 13.70
C VAL A 88 6.32 -0.82 13.08
N PHE A 89 7.11 -1.66 13.75
CA PHE A 89 7.16 -3.08 13.43
C PHE A 89 5.81 -3.67 13.85
N GLU A 90 4.90 -3.87 12.89
CA GLU A 90 3.87 -4.88 13.08
C GLU A 90 4.61 -6.22 13.09
N GLU A 91 4.53 -6.95 14.21
CA GLU A 91 4.97 -8.34 14.26
C GLU A 91 4.35 -9.07 13.05
N GLU A 92 5.19 -9.58 12.16
CA GLU A 92 4.74 -10.45 11.10
C GLU A 92 3.96 -11.60 11.74
N GLU A 93 2.74 -11.81 11.27
CA GLU A 93 1.93 -12.99 11.58
C GLU A 93 2.83 -14.25 11.57
N PRO A 94 2.84 -15.06 12.65
CA PRO A 94 3.85 -16.11 12.89
C PRO A 94 3.83 -17.29 11.89
N SER A 95 3.11 -17.17 10.77
CA SER A 95 2.96 -18.20 9.75
C SER A 95 4.11 -18.27 8.73
N GLN A 96 5.06 -17.33 8.72
CA GLN A 96 6.26 -17.40 7.85
C GLN A 96 7.52 -17.89 8.57
N ARG A 97 7.43 -18.27 9.85
CA ARG A 97 8.54 -18.88 10.59
C ARG A 97 8.69 -20.37 10.23
N GLY A 98 9.12 -20.62 8.99
CA GLY A 98 9.35 -21.96 8.47
C GLY A 98 10.25 -21.93 7.24
N ASN A 99 11.57 -21.87 7.47
CA ASN A 99 12.51 -22.92 7.08
C ASN A 99 13.93 -22.35 7.04
N LEU A 100 14.66 -22.55 8.14
CA LEU A 100 16.12 -22.63 8.14
C LEU A 100 16.47 -24.04 8.60
N LEU A 101 17.42 -24.65 7.90
CA LEU A 101 18.10 -25.93 8.13
C LEU A 101 17.45 -27.16 7.46
N GLU A 102 17.93 -27.49 6.27
CA GLU A 102 18.95 -28.56 6.13
C GLU A 102 19.98 -28.14 5.08
#